data_AF-X0ZTQ6-F1
#
_entry.id   AF-X0ZTQ6-F1
#
_cell.length_a   1.000
_cell.length_b   1.000
_cell.length_c   1.000
_cell.angle_alpha   90.00
_cell.angle_beta   90.00
_cell.angle_gamma   90.00
#
_symmetry.space_group_name_H-M   'P 1'
#
loop_
_entity.id
_entity.type
_entity.pdbx_description
1 polymer ?
#
loop_
_entity_poly.entity_id
_entity_poly.type
_entity_poly.pdbx_seq_one_letter_code
_entity_poly.pdbx_strand_id
1 'polypeptide(L)'
;MSDINFHMAGAGKWQKFFSSEAFYTLYERIYPEGMNLNKLNESDRDIIYQWDKVGFVEVKNNFVNPKVPVFTEPDYKKIKKWLIEVEKEYLKIINKHKEEYYSLARFISDGEKIPEEYIFTILLCAYTLDAGTLDKLEDGILGQPPSRENSGKYFLWGEKIDISRNYFGINTYEIPQNKLFSVIWMPEMRRSFKNVKSLTIPVFNSKVMEKIEKLCSSTSEELAQVFSSSIEKIKLNELSFANCSLKDVLCMLFHVGYSYVTDSLIEQEILSDFPKEITDSWGMWIWNK
;
A
#
# COMPACT_ATOMS: atom_id res chain seq x y z
N MET A 1 21.42 -12.45 3.23
CA MET A 1 20.42 -11.43 2.90
C MET A 1 19.19 -11.71 3.71
N SER A 2 18.71 -10.70 4.43
CA SER A 2 17.41 -10.80 5.10
C SER A 2 16.32 -10.83 4.04
N ASP A 3 15.35 -11.71 4.21
CA ASP A 3 14.26 -11.90 3.25
C ASP A 3 13.07 -10.94 3.48
N ILE A 4 13.25 -9.91 4.33
CA ILE A 4 12.19 -8.96 4.66
C ILE A 4 12.16 -7.82 3.64
N ASN A 5 11.03 -7.66 2.96
CA ASN A 5 10.73 -6.50 2.13
C ASN A 5 9.88 -5.50 2.93
N PHE A 6 10.33 -4.26 3.09
CA PHE A 6 9.57 -3.22 3.80
C PHE A 6 8.77 -2.35 2.84
N HIS A 7 7.54 -2.03 3.25
CA HIS A 7 6.54 -1.27 2.52
C HIS A 7 6.02 -0.12 3.37
N MET A 8 5.62 0.98 2.73
CA MET A 8 5.08 2.14 3.42
C MET A 8 3.85 2.69 2.71
N ALA A 9 2.96 3.31 3.48
CA ALA A 9 1.89 4.16 2.99
C ALA A 9 1.95 5.52 3.71
N GLY A 10 1.87 6.61 2.96
CA GLY A 10 2.06 7.98 3.46
C GLY A 10 3.37 8.62 2.97
N ALA A 11 3.83 9.67 3.64
CA ALA A 11 4.94 10.50 3.19
C ALA A 11 6.14 10.43 4.16
N GLY A 12 7.29 9.97 3.69
CA GLY A 12 8.50 9.90 4.51
C GLY A 12 9.69 9.19 3.86
N LYS A 13 10.78 9.04 4.64
CA LYS A 13 12.03 8.41 4.20
C LYS A 13 12.52 7.39 5.24
N TRP A 14 11.88 6.24 5.31
CA TRP A 14 12.26 5.17 6.24
C TRP A 14 13.57 4.49 5.86
N GLN A 15 13.94 4.48 4.57
CA GLN A 15 15.09 3.74 4.02
C GLN A 15 16.43 4.16 4.64
N LYS A 16 16.53 5.41 5.15
CA LYS A 16 17.74 5.88 5.85
C LYS A 16 18.01 5.11 7.16
N PHE A 17 16.97 4.51 7.75
CA PHE A 17 17.04 3.69 8.95
C PHE A 17 17.15 2.20 8.66
N PHE A 18 17.16 1.80 7.40
CA PHE A 18 17.38 0.44 6.91
C PHE A 18 18.36 0.50 5.73
N SER A 19 19.48 1.19 5.94
CA SER A 19 20.41 1.55 4.86
C SER A 19 21.39 0.44 4.47
N SER A 20 21.40 -0.67 5.21
CA SER A 20 22.29 -1.81 4.96
C SER A 20 21.67 -3.12 5.42
N GLU A 21 22.15 -4.24 4.87
CA GLU A 21 21.70 -5.59 5.22
C GLU A 21 21.74 -5.87 6.73
N ALA A 22 22.74 -5.33 7.45
CA ALA A 22 22.88 -5.50 8.89
C ALA A 22 21.65 -5.00 9.67
N PHE A 23 20.97 -3.96 9.18
CA PHE A 23 19.78 -3.40 9.82
C PHE A 23 18.59 -4.33 9.64
N TYR A 24 18.42 -4.91 8.46
CA TYR A 24 17.37 -5.91 8.24
C TYR A 24 17.59 -7.15 9.10
N THR A 25 18.82 -7.67 9.14
CA THR A 25 19.19 -8.81 9.99
C THR A 25 18.99 -8.51 11.48
N LEU A 26 19.28 -7.30 11.93
CA LEU A 26 19.02 -6.89 13.31
C LEU A 26 17.52 -6.90 13.62
N TYR A 27 16.70 -6.33 12.74
CA TYR A 27 15.25 -6.28 12.94
C TYR A 27 14.64 -7.70 12.94
N GLU A 28 15.08 -8.55 12.01
CA GLU A 28 14.69 -9.95 11.94
C GLU A 28 15.04 -10.73 13.22
N ARG A 29 16.21 -10.45 13.82
CA ARG A 29 16.65 -11.12 15.03
C ARG A 29 15.84 -10.75 16.27
N ILE A 30 15.24 -9.55 16.31
CA ILE A 30 14.41 -9.10 17.43
C ILE A 30 12.92 -9.39 17.22
N TYR A 31 12.51 -9.79 16.02
CA TYR A 31 11.10 -10.03 15.70
C TYR A 31 10.73 -11.52 15.81
N PRO A 32 9.53 -11.89 16.28
CA PRO A 32 8.50 -11.03 16.91
C PRO A 32 8.65 -10.84 18.42
N GLU A 33 9.43 -11.67 19.11
CA GLU A 33 9.41 -11.78 20.57
C GLU A 33 10.09 -10.61 21.29
N GLY A 34 10.88 -9.81 20.58
CA GLY A 34 11.77 -8.82 21.15
C GLY A 34 13.06 -9.42 21.69
N MET A 35 13.92 -8.56 22.24
CA MET A 35 15.22 -8.98 22.76
C MET A 35 15.66 -8.12 23.94
N ASN A 36 16.31 -8.75 24.93
CA ASN A 36 16.98 -8.01 25.99
C ASN A 36 18.18 -7.22 25.42
N LEU A 37 18.27 -5.92 25.70
CA LEU A 37 19.33 -5.04 25.21
C LEU A 37 20.74 -5.54 25.58
N ASN A 38 20.90 -6.25 26.70
CA ASN A 38 22.21 -6.76 27.12
C ASN A 38 22.74 -7.89 26.21
N LYS A 39 21.87 -8.47 25.37
CA LYS A 39 22.27 -9.47 24.36
C LYS A 39 22.78 -8.84 23.07
N LEU A 40 22.63 -7.53 22.91
CA LEU A 40 23.08 -6.78 21.75
C LEU A 40 24.47 -6.18 22.00
N ASN A 41 25.29 -6.13 20.95
CA ASN A 41 26.55 -5.40 21.00
C ASN A 41 26.29 -3.87 21.02
N GLU A 42 27.33 -3.06 21.23
CA GLU A 42 27.21 -1.60 21.30
C GLU A 42 26.62 -0.99 20.02
N SER A 43 27.11 -1.38 18.84
CA SER A 43 26.61 -0.89 17.56
C SER A 43 25.14 -1.20 17.32
N ASP A 44 24.68 -2.40 17.69
CA ASP A 44 23.28 -2.81 17.54
C ASP A 44 22.39 -1.98 18.49
N ARG A 45 22.87 -1.70 19.72
CA ARG A 45 22.13 -0.86 20.68
C ARG A 45 21.97 0.57 20.17
N ASP A 46 22.98 1.14 19.55
CA ASP A 46 22.89 2.47 18.94
C ASP A 46 21.83 2.53 17.84
N ILE A 47 21.74 1.49 17.00
CA ILE A 47 20.69 1.36 15.98
C ILE A 47 19.31 1.25 16.64
N ILE A 48 19.16 0.41 17.67
CA ILE A 48 17.90 0.27 18.43
C ILE A 48 17.44 1.62 18.99
N TYR A 49 18.34 2.42 19.58
CA TYR A 49 17.96 3.74 20.10
C TYR A 49 17.58 4.74 19.00
N GLN A 50 18.12 4.61 17.79
CA GLN A 50 17.65 5.40 16.64
C GLN A 50 16.26 4.95 16.18
N TRP A 51 15.99 3.64 16.19
CA TRP A 51 14.70 3.08 15.84
C TRP A 51 13.60 3.38 16.86
N ASP A 52 13.94 3.46 18.15
CA ASP A 52 13.03 3.83 19.24
C ASP A 52 12.45 5.24 19.02
N LYS A 53 13.31 6.19 18.63
CA LYS A 53 12.94 7.58 18.29
C LYS A 53 11.91 7.67 17.16
N VAL A 54 12.01 6.79 16.17
CA VAL A 54 11.09 6.77 15.02
C VAL A 54 9.94 5.75 15.17
N GLY A 55 9.82 5.13 16.35
CA GLY A 55 8.75 4.20 16.68
C GLY A 55 8.78 2.91 15.86
N PHE A 56 9.96 2.45 15.45
CA PHE A 56 10.11 1.12 14.84
C PHE A 56 10.24 0.01 15.89
N VAL A 57 10.74 0.38 17.06
CA VAL A 57 10.80 -0.44 18.27
C VAL A 57 10.35 0.40 19.46
N GLU A 58 10.10 -0.24 20.59
CA GLU A 58 9.92 0.39 21.89
C GLU A 58 10.90 -0.25 22.88
N VAL A 59 11.78 0.56 23.46
CA VAL A 59 12.68 0.13 24.53
C VAL A 59 12.02 0.35 25.89
N LYS A 60 11.74 -0.74 26.61
CA LYS A 60 11.14 -0.69 27.95
C LYS A 60 11.78 -1.72 28.86
N ASN A 61 12.18 -1.30 30.07
CA ASN A 61 12.77 -2.19 31.09
C ASN A 61 13.93 -3.05 30.56
N ASN A 62 14.85 -2.44 29.81
CA ASN A 62 15.99 -3.10 29.18
C ASN A 62 15.61 -4.18 28.13
N PHE A 63 14.41 -4.09 27.57
CA PHE A 63 13.89 -4.98 26.55
C PHE A 63 13.42 -4.20 25.33
N VAL A 64 13.79 -4.68 24.16
CA VAL A 64 13.43 -4.11 22.85
C VAL A 64 12.18 -4.83 22.35
N ASN A 65 11.11 -4.08 22.09
CA ASN A 65 9.87 -4.60 21.54
C ASN A 65 9.72 -4.12 20.09
N PRO A 66 9.68 -4.99 19.08
CA PRO A 66 9.42 -4.58 17.70
C PRO A 66 8.02 -3.96 17.57
N LYS A 67 7.89 -2.89 16.77
CA LYS A 67 6.62 -2.19 16.52
C LYS A 67 6.18 -2.19 15.07
N VAL A 68 7.10 -2.37 14.14
CA VAL A 68 6.81 -2.59 12.71
C VAL A 68 6.40 -4.06 12.52
N PRO A 69 5.17 -4.35 12.08
CA PRO A 69 4.72 -5.72 11.85
C PRO A 69 5.47 -6.32 10.65
N VAL A 70 5.71 -7.63 10.71
CA VAL A 70 6.26 -8.40 9.58
C VAL A 70 5.29 -9.52 9.26
N PHE A 71 4.72 -9.51 8.05
CA PHE A 71 3.80 -10.55 7.59
C PHE A 71 4.58 -11.80 7.17
N THR A 72 4.24 -12.95 7.74
CA THR A 72 4.97 -14.20 7.54
C THR A 72 4.06 -15.33 7.05
N GLU A 73 4.65 -16.40 6.50
CA GLU A 73 3.92 -17.61 6.09
C GLU A 73 3.05 -18.23 7.21
N PRO A 74 3.51 -18.35 8.47
CA PRO A 74 2.65 -18.76 9.58
C PRO A 74 1.44 -17.85 9.81
N ASP A 75 1.58 -16.53 9.66
CA ASP A 75 0.47 -15.59 9.82
C ASP A 75 -0.53 -15.74 8.67
N TYR A 76 -0.02 -15.85 7.44
CA TYR A 76 -0.83 -16.11 6.26
C TYR A 76 -1.71 -17.34 6.43
N LYS A 77 -1.15 -18.47 6.88
CA LYS A 77 -1.92 -19.71 7.11
C LYS A 77 -3.10 -19.51 8.07
N LYS A 78 -2.96 -18.62 9.06
CA LYS A 78 -4.02 -18.32 10.04
C LYS A 78 -5.11 -17.43 9.46
N ILE A 79 -4.77 -16.50 8.57
CA ILE A 79 -5.73 -15.51 8.04
C ILE A 79 -6.18 -15.78 6.60
N LYS A 80 -5.66 -16.82 5.92
CA LYS A 80 -5.97 -17.14 4.52
C LYS A 80 -7.47 -17.20 4.23
N LYS A 81 -8.26 -17.79 5.14
CA LYS A 81 -9.72 -17.87 4.98
C LYS A 81 -10.35 -16.48 4.99
N TRP A 82 -9.91 -15.60 5.89
CA TRP A 82 -10.38 -14.22 5.96
C TRP A 82 -10.00 -13.45 4.69
N LEU A 83 -8.78 -13.61 4.16
CA LEU A 83 -8.36 -12.98 2.90
C LEU A 83 -9.29 -13.35 1.74
N ILE A 84 -9.63 -14.64 1.60
CA ILE A 84 -10.56 -15.13 0.56
C ILE A 84 -11.98 -14.57 0.75
N GLU A 85 -12.42 -14.36 1.99
CA GLU A 85 -13.74 -13.76 2.27
C GLU A 85 -13.78 -12.28 1.91
N VAL A 86 -12.75 -11.51 2.29
CA VAL A 86 -12.60 -10.10 1.92
C VAL A 86 -12.54 -9.94 0.41
N GLU A 87 -11.74 -10.76 -0.26
CA GLU A 87 -11.60 -10.78 -1.71
C GLU A 87 -12.96 -10.93 -2.40
N LYS A 88 -13.78 -11.90 -1.97
CA LYS A 88 -15.12 -12.14 -2.54
C LYS A 88 -16.07 -10.95 -2.39
N GLU A 89 -16.09 -10.33 -1.21
CA GLU A 89 -16.97 -9.19 -0.96
C GLU A 89 -16.50 -7.96 -1.75
N TYR A 90 -15.19 -7.73 -1.85
CA TYR A 90 -14.62 -6.67 -2.69
C TYR A 90 -14.98 -6.87 -4.17
N LEU A 91 -14.80 -8.08 -4.70
CA LEU A 91 -15.16 -8.41 -6.08
C LEU A 91 -16.65 -8.21 -6.35
N LYS A 92 -17.52 -8.52 -5.39
CA LYS A 92 -18.97 -8.28 -5.51
C LYS A 92 -19.28 -6.79 -5.63
N ILE A 93 -18.65 -5.95 -4.81
CA ILE A 93 -18.81 -4.49 -4.86
C ILE A 93 -18.28 -3.94 -6.18
N ILE A 94 -17.10 -4.36 -6.62
CA ILE A 94 -16.50 -3.89 -7.87
C ILE A 94 -17.37 -4.31 -9.07
N ASN A 95 -17.82 -5.56 -9.11
CA ASN A 95 -18.71 -6.03 -10.19
C ASN A 95 -20.05 -5.28 -10.25
N LYS A 96 -20.59 -4.87 -9.10
CA LYS A 96 -21.80 -4.04 -9.03
C LYS A 96 -21.61 -2.68 -9.73
N HIS A 97 -20.42 -2.09 -9.66
CA HIS A 97 -20.11 -0.76 -10.21
C HIS A 97 -19.31 -0.79 -11.53
N LYS A 98 -18.94 -1.99 -12.02
CA LYS A 98 -18.04 -2.20 -13.16
C LYS A 98 -18.40 -1.39 -14.40
N GLU A 99 -19.68 -1.40 -14.79
CA GLU A 99 -20.16 -0.66 -15.97
C GLU A 99 -20.03 0.87 -15.82
N GLU A 100 -20.18 1.38 -14.59
CA GLU A 100 -19.99 2.81 -14.31
C GLU A 100 -18.52 3.20 -14.45
N TYR A 101 -17.59 2.34 -14.02
CA TYR A 101 -16.15 2.53 -14.23
C TYR A 101 -15.80 2.54 -15.73
N TYR A 102 -16.29 1.59 -16.53
CA TYR A 102 -16.04 1.60 -17.97
C TYR A 102 -16.63 2.84 -18.65
N SER A 103 -17.85 3.23 -18.28
CA SER A 103 -18.48 4.43 -18.83
C SER A 103 -17.66 5.69 -18.54
N LEU A 104 -17.17 5.85 -17.31
CA LEU A 104 -16.32 6.97 -16.94
C LEU A 104 -14.95 6.92 -17.62
N ALA A 105 -14.33 5.74 -17.67
CA ALA A 105 -13.04 5.53 -18.34
C ALA A 105 -13.12 5.90 -19.82
N ARG A 106 -14.17 5.45 -20.53
CA ARG A 106 -14.40 5.77 -21.94
C ARG A 106 -14.62 7.27 -22.16
N PHE A 107 -15.42 7.91 -21.31
CA PHE A 107 -15.65 9.36 -21.36
C PHE A 107 -14.35 10.16 -21.24
N ILE A 108 -13.46 9.78 -20.31
CA ILE A 108 -12.16 10.45 -20.11
C ILE A 108 -11.20 10.12 -21.26
N SER A 109 -11.12 8.85 -21.65
CA SER A 109 -10.31 8.35 -22.77
C SER A 109 -10.58 9.12 -24.05
N ASP A 110 -11.85 9.30 -24.43
CA ASP A 110 -12.24 10.02 -25.64
C ASP A 110 -11.83 11.51 -25.60
N GLY A 111 -11.84 12.12 -24.42
CA GLY A 111 -11.41 13.51 -24.22
C GLY A 111 -9.90 13.70 -24.29
N GLU A 112 -9.14 12.76 -23.72
CA GLU A 112 -7.67 12.86 -23.54
C GLU A 112 -6.86 12.09 -24.60
N LYS A 113 -7.53 11.26 -25.43
CA LYS A 113 -6.89 10.33 -26.38
C LYS A 113 -5.90 9.37 -25.72
N ILE A 114 -6.23 8.91 -24.52
CA ILE A 114 -5.47 7.92 -23.74
C ILE A 114 -6.23 6.59 -23.78
N PRO A 115 -5.58 5.42 -23.85
CA PRO A 115 -6.28 4.14 -23.82
C PRO A 115 -7.26 4.02 -22.65
N GLU A 116 -8.50 3.60 -22.94
CA GLU A 116 -9.58 3.38 -21.95
C GLU A 116 -9.11 2.50 -20.78
N GLU A 117 -8.34 1.45 -21.08
CA GLU A 117 -7.76 0.52 -20.10
C GLU A 117 -6.81 1.21 -19.10
N TYR A 118 -6.07 2.25 -19.51
CA TYR A 118 -5.19 2.99 -18.60
C TYR A 118 -6.01 3.84 -17.65
N ILE A 119 -7.05 4.49 -18.15
CA ILE A 119 -7.96 5.27 -17.31
C ILE A 119 -8.69 4.34 -16.35
N PHE A 120 -9.25 3.23 -16.84
CA PHE A 120 -9.93 2.24 -16.00
C PHE A 120 -9.02 1.73 -14.87
N THR A 121 -7.76 1.39 -15.19
CA THR A 121 -6.75 0.99 -14.20
C THR A 121 -6.51 2.08 -13.18
N ILE A 122 -6.40 3.36 -13.59
CA ILE A 122 -6.22 4.48 -12.64
C ILE A 122 -7.44 4.62 -11.72
N LEU A 123 -8.66 4.56 -12.26
CA LEU A 123 -9.88 4.68 -11.46
C LEU A 123 -9.99 3.55 -10.42
N LEU A 124 -9.80 2.31 -10.86
CA LEU A 124 -9.99 1.14 -10.00
C LEU A 124 -8.82 0.95 -9.03
N CYS A 125 -7.58 1.03 -9.50
CA CYS A 125 -6.42 0.78 -8.64
C CYS A 125 -6.13 1.98 -7.73
N ALA A 126 -5.97 3.17 -8.29
CA ALA A 126 -5.53 4.34 -7.52
C ALA A 126 -6.67 4.95 -6.71
N TYR A 127 -7.77 5.30 -7.37
CA TYR A 127 -8.84 6.06 -6.74
C TYR A 127 -9.85 5.21 -5.98
N THR A 128 -9.82 3.89 -6.15
CA THR A 128 -10.78 2.99 -5.48
C THR A 128 -10.09 2.05 -4.51
N LEU A 129 -9.25 1.13 -5.00
CA LEU A 129 -8.68 0.05 -4.20
C LEU A 129 -7.61 0.53 -3.21
N ASP A 130 -6.69 1.39 -3.65
CA ASP A 130 -5.59 1.91 -2.81
C ASP A 130 -5.98 3.22 -2.12
N ALA A 131 -5.56 4.38 -2.67
CA ALA A 131 -5.69 5.68 -2.02
C ALA A 131 -7.13 6.03 -1.61
N GLY A 132 -8.13 5.67 -2.42
CA GLY A 132 -9.54 5.91 -2.09
C GLY A 132 -10.03 5.13 -0.88
N THR A 133 -9.77 3.82 -0.81
CA THR A 133 -10.17 3.00 0.35
C THR A 133 -9.32 3.35 1.57
N LEU A 134 -8.02 3.62 1.38
CA LEU A 134 -7.13 4.04 2.46
C LEU A 134 -7.61 5.33 3.12
N ASP A 135 -8.02 6.34 2.34
CA ASP A 135 -8.62 7.59 2.84
C ASP A 135 -9.81 7.32 3.77
N LYS A 136 -10.72 6.43 3.36
CA LYS A 136 -11.88 6.05 4.19
C LYS A 136 -11.49 5.27 5.44
N LEU A 137 -10.44 4.45 5.38
CA LEU A 137 -9.91 3.76 6.54
C LEU A 137 -9.20 4.72 7.51
N GLU A 138 -8.49 5.73 7.00
CA GLU A 138 -7.85 6.79 7.80
C GLU A 138 -8.87 7.66 8.55
N ASP A 139 -10.02 7.95 7.93
CA ASP A 139 -11.15 8.61 8.60
C ASP A 139 -11.85 7.70 9.62
N GLY A 140 -11.70 6.38 9.46
CA GLY A 140 -12.30 5.34 10.29
C GLY A 140 -11.30 4.63 11.20
N ILE A 141 -11.19 3.32 11.02
CA ILE A 141 -10.52 2.42 11.97
C ILE A 141 -9.00 2.55 12.01
N LEU A 142 -8.38 3.11 10.97
CA LEU A 142 -6.92 3.23 10.85
C LEU A 142 -6.41 4.50 11.55
N GLY A 143 -7.15 5.60 11.42
CA GLY A 143 -6.69 6.92 11.83
C GLY A 143 -5.54 7.44 10.95
N GLN A 144 -5.11 8.67 11.20
CA GLN A 144 -4.01 9.29 10.47
C GLN A 144 -2.67 8.53 10.62
N PRO A 145 -1.79 8.56 9.60
CA PRO A 145 -0.47 7.93 9.64
C PRO A 145 0.37 8.41 10.82
N PRO A 146 1.11 7.52 11.52
CA PRO A 146 1.90 7.91 12.67
C PRO A 146 3.04 8.85 12.26
N SER A 147 3.25 9.90 13.06
CA SER A 147 4.39 10.80 12.90
C SER A 147 5.64 10.11 13.44
N ARG A 148 6.66 9.95 12.58
CA ARG A 148 7.92 9.28 12.90
C ARG A 148 9.04 10.31 12.86
N GLU A 149 9.73 10.49 13.99
CA GLU A 149 10.63 11.61 14.24
C GLU A 149 11.60 11.89 13.08
N ASN A 150 11.55 13.10 12.52
CA ASN A 150 12.39 13.53 11.39
C ASN A 150 12.37 12.60 10.16
N SER A 151 11.38 11.70 10.06
CA SER A 151 11.26 10.69 9.01
C SER A 151 10.02 10.89 8.15
N GLY A 152 8.95 11.47 8.70
CA GLY A 152 7.70 11.76 8.00
C GLY A 152 6.48 11.25 8.74
N LYS A 153 5.36 11.12 8.02
CA LYS A 153 4.10 10.57 8.51
C LYS A 153 3.69 9.40 7.61
N TYR A 154 3.85 8.18 8.11
CA TYR A 154 3.62 6.99 7.31
C TYR A 154 3.40 5.74 8.16
N PHE A 155 2.57 4.84 7.64
CA PHE A 155 2.52 3.45 8.07
C PHE A 155 3.72 2.68 7.50
N LEU A 156 4.21 1.69 8.22
CA LEU A 156 5.35 0.87 7.81
C LEU A 156 5.10 -0.58 8.21
N TRP A 157 5.40 -1.51 7.31
CA TRP A 157 5.38 -2.95 7.59
C TRP A 157 6.40 -3.68 6.75
N GLY A 158 6.76 -4.89 7.19
CA GLY A 158 7.58 -5.83 6.43
C GLY A 158 6.76 -7.01 5.91
N GLU A 159 7.26 -7.65 4.87
CA GLU A 159 6.77 -8.92 4.36
C GLU A 159 7.94 -9.88 4.25
N LYS A 160 7.78 -11.07 4.84
CA LYS A 160 8.72 -12.18 4.77
C LYS A 160 7.99 -13.42 4.31
N ILE A 161 7.46 -13.33 3.10
CA ILE A 161 6.67 -14.37 2.46
C ILE A 161 6.83 -14.20 0.94
N ASP A 162 6.99 -15.30 0.24
CA ASP A 162 7.07 -15.32 -1.22
C ASP A 162 5.70 -15.70 -1.77
N ILE A 163 4.74 -14.77 -1.71
CA ILE A 163 3.49 -14.90 -2.45
C ILE A 163 3.56 -13.93 -3.61
N SER A 164 3.63 -14.46 -4.84
CA SER A 164 3.47 -13.69 -6.07
C SER A 164 2.07 -13.10 -6.10
N ARG A 165 1.92 -11.85 -5.64
CA ARG A 165 0.69 -11.05 -5.71
C ARG A 165 1.00 -9.70 -6.35
N ASN A 166 0.05 -9.16 -7.12
CA ASN A 166 0.18 -7.83 -7.70
C ASN A 166 -0.02 -6.76 -6.63
N TYR A 167 1.04 -6.53 -5.84
CA TYR A 167 1.15 -5.42 -4.92
C TYR A 167 1.54 -4.15 -5.68
N PHE A 168 0.73 -3.10 -5.57
CA PHE A 168 1.00 -1.78 -6.14
C PHE A 168 0.76 -0.68 -5.11
N GLY A 169 1.29 0.51 -5.34
CA GLY A 169 0.93 1.71 -4.57
C GLY A 169 1.00 2.96 -5.45
N ILE A 170 0.48 4.08 -4.95
CA ILE A 170 0.50 5.36 -5.67
C ILE A 170 1.61 6.28 -5.16
N ASN A 171 2.48 6.71 -6.07
CA ASN A 171 3.45 7.77 -5.81
C ASN A 171 2.97 9.08 -6.41
N THR A 172 2.94 10.13 -5.60
CA THR A 172 2.54 11.48 -6.04
C THR A 172 3.67 12.47 -5.85
N TYR A 173 3.93 13.26 -6.89
CA TYR A 173 4.98 14.26 -6.95
C TYR A 173 4.37 15.63 -7.25
N GLU A 174 4.77 16.65 -6.51
CA GLU A 174 4.44 18.03 -6.85
C GLU A 174 5.25 18.45 -8.08
N ILE A 175 4.56 18.97 -9.09
CA ILE A 175 5.16 19.52 -10.31
C ILE A 175 4.77 21.01 -10.42
N PRO A 176 5.49 21.81 -11.23
CA PRO A 176 5.18 23.24 -11.37
C PRO A 176 3.71 23.51 -11.70
N GLN A 177 3.24 24.72 -11.34
CA GLN A 177 1.88 25.20 -11.58
C GLN A 177 0.78 24.59 -10.67
N ASN A 178 1.11 24.25 -9.41
CA ASN A 178 0.18 23.65 -8.45
C ASN A 178 -0.49 22.38 -8.98
N LYS A 179 0.28 21.56 -9.71
CA LYS A 179 -0.16 20.28 -10.25
C LYS A 179 0.53 19.15 -9.53
N LEU A 180 -0.16 18.02 -9.47
CA LEU A 180 0.31 16.78 -8.90
C LEU A 180 0.45 15.76 -10.03
N PHE A 181 1.64 15.18 -10.15
CA PHE A 181 1.91 14.06 -11.03
C PHE A 181 1.85 12.77 -10.20
N SER A 182 0.93 11.87 -10.54
CA SER A 182 0.72 10.64 -9.80
C SER A 182 0.94 9.43 -10.69
N VAL A 183 1.41 8.36 -10.07
CA VAL A 183 1.85 7.17 -10.79
C VAL A 183 1.61 5.90 -10.00
N ILE A 184 1.03 4.89 -10.64
CA ILE A 184 0.97 3.52 -10.12
C ILE A 184 2.37 2.93 -10.15
N TRP A 185 2.82 2.39 -9.02
CA TRP A 185 4.13 1.81 -8.83
C TRP A 185 4.03 0.40 -8.25
N MET A 186 4.86 -0.50 -8.75
CA MET A 186 5.09 -1.82 -8.16
C MET A 186 6.59 -2.08 -8.03
N PRO A 187 7.04 -2.90 -7.05
CA PRO A 187 8.46 -3.20 -6.88
C PRO A 187 9.15 -3.78 -8.12
N GLU A 188 8.47 -4.63 -8.89
CA GLU A 188 9.05 -5.29 -10.08
C GLU A 188 8.99 -4.45 -11.36
N MET A 189 8.25 -3.34 -11.33
CA MET A 189 7.94 -2.53 -12.50
C MET A 189 9.14 -1.67 -12.91
N ARG A 190 9.56 -1.78 -14.17
CA ARG A 190 10.66 -0.98 -14.73
C ARG A 190 10.11 0.07 -15.69
N ARG A 191 10.45 1.34 -15.45
CA ARG A 191 10.11 2.45 -16.35
C ARG A 191 11.31 2.79 -17.23
N SER A 192 11.18 2.61 -18.54
CA SER A 192 12.27 2.76 -19.51
C SER A 192 11.87 3.73 -20.63
N PHE A 193 12.15 5.02 -20.42
CA PHE A 193 11.83 6.08 -21.38
C PHE A 193 13.00 6.45 -22.31
N LYS A 194 14.05 5.62 -22.37
CA LYS A 194 15.31 5.95 -23.07
C LYS A 194 15.12 6.35 -24.54
N ASN A 195 14.09 5.82 -25.20
CA ASN A 195 13.79 6.10 -26.61
C ASN A 195 12.46 6.86 -26.80
N VAL A 196 11.86 7.35 -25.71
CA VAL A 196 10.56 8.02 -25.74
C VAL A 196 10.79 9.53 -25.87
N LYS A 197 10.41 10.10 -27.01
CA LYS A 197 10.56 11.55 -27.26
C LYS A 197 9.56 12.39 -26.46
N SER A 198 8.36 11.85 -26.24
CA SER A 198 7.26 12.51 -25.51
C SER A 198 6.29 11.46 -24.97
N LEU A 199 5.69 11.74 -23.81
CA LEU A 199 4.61 10.95 -23.22
C LEU A 199 3.31 11.74 -23.28
N THR A 200 2.20 11.07 -23.62
CA THR A 200 0.86 11.64 -23.50
C THR A 200 0.28 11.18 -22.17
N ILE A 201 0.07 12.10 -21.23
CA ILE A 201 -0.40 11.77 -19.87
C ILE A 201 -1.76 12.45 -19.69
N PRO A 202 -2.81 11.73 -19.23
CA PRO A 202 -4.11 12.36 -19.00
C PRO A 202 -4.01 13.44 -17.92
N VAL A 203 -4.68 14.57 -18.17
CA VAL A 203 -4.78 15.67 -17.19
C VAL A 203 -6.21 15.76 -16.68
N PHE A 204 -6.43 15.31 -15.44
CA PHE A 204 -7.74 15.37 -14.81
C PHE A 204 -8.02 16.79 -14.31
N ASN A 205 -8.88 17.50 -15.03
CA ASN A 205 -9.43 18.78 -14.59
C ASN A 205 -10.48 18.60 -13.48
N SER A 206 -10.91 19.69 -12.85
CA SER A 206 -11.86 19.66 -11.73
C SER A 206 -13.16 18.93 -12.05
N LYS A 207 -13.73 19.12 -13.25
CA LYS A 207 -14.97 18.44 -13.66
C LYS A 207 -14.80 16.93 -13.80
N VAL A 208 -13.64 16.48 -14.28
CA VAL A 208 -13.30 15.05 -14.33
C VAL A 208 -13.11 14.53 -12.91
N MET A 209 -12.35 15.26 -12.07
CA MET A 209 -12.13 14.89 -10.67
C MET A 209 -13.43 14.76 -9.87
N GLU A 210 -14.39 15.67 -10.04
CA GLU A 210 -15.72 15.57 -9.41
C GLU A 210 -16.45 14.27 -9.77
N LYS A 211 -16.33 13.82 -11.02
CA LYS A 211 -16.93 12.54 -11.48
C LYS A 211 -16.18 11.34 -10.91
N ILE A 212 -14.86 11.40 -10.88
CA ILE A 212 -14.00 10.36 -10.28
C ILE A 212 -14.35 10.23 -8.80
N GLU A 213 -14.36 11.33 -8.06
CA GLU A 213 -14.68 11.38 -6.63
C GLU A 213 -16.07 10.81 -6.36
N LYS A 214 -17.09 11.23 -7.12
CA LYS A 214 -18.45 10.73 -6.94
C LYS A 214 -18.56 9.21 -7.08
N LEU A 215 -17.93 8.63 -8.11
CA LEU A 215 -17.96 7.18 -8.34
C LEU A 215 -17.06 6.46 -7.32
N CYS A 216 -15.78 6.79 -7.32
CA CYS A 216 -14.76 6.03 -6.59
C CYS A 216 -14.94 6.17 -5.07
N SER A 217 -15.30 7.36 -4.55
CA SER A 217 -15.50 7.55 -3.10
C SER A 217 -16.62 6.66 -2.56
N SER A 218 -17.73 6.51 -3.29
CA SER A 218 -18.83 5.63 -2.87
C SER A 218 -18.41 4.16 -2.85
N THR A 219 -17.69 3.70 -3.87
CA THR A 219 -17.17 2.34 -3.91
C THR A 219 -16.14 2.12 -2.80
N SER A 220 -15.17 3.02 -2.63
CA SER A 220 -14.17 2.96 -1.56
C SER A 220 -14.78 2.93 -0.17
N GLU A 221 -15.88 3.64 0.05
CA GLU A 221 -16.60 3.60 1.33
C GLU A 221 -17.21 2.20 1.59
N GLU A 222 -17.84 1.58 0.59
CA GLU A 222 -18.34 0.21 0.70
C GLU A 222 -17.18 -0.79 0.97
N LEU A 223 -16.05 -0.64 0.28
CA LEU A 223 -14.86 -1.47 0.49
C LEU A 223 -14.29 -1.30 1.91
N ALA A 224 -14.15 -0.06 2.38
CA ALA A 224 -13.66 0.25 3.72
C ALA A 224 -14.58 -0.31 4.82
N GLN A 225 -15.90 -0.28 4.60
CA GLN A 225 -16.88 -0.90 5.51
C GLN A 225 -16.73 -2.42 5.56
N VAL A 226 -16.53 -3.08 4.42
CA VAL A 226 -16.25 -4.53 4.36
C VAL A 226 -14.97 -4.85 5.12
N PHE A 227 -13.87 -4.12 4.86
CA PHE A 227 -12.63 -4.34 5.59
C PHE A 227 -12.81 -4.16 7.10
N SER A 228 -13.40 -3.04 7.50
CA SER A 228 -13.63 -2.69 8.91
C SER A 228 -14.50 -3.71 9.65
N SER A 229 -15.57 -4.20 9.03
CA SER A 229 -16.44 -5.22 9.64
C SER A 229 -15.83 -6.63 9.61
N SER A 230 -14.93 -6.90 8.67
CA SER A 230 -14.28 -8.21 8.55
C SER A 230 -13.12 -8.39 9.53
N ILE A 231 -12.43 -7.30 9.90
CA ILE A 231 -11.20 -7.38 10.69
C ILE A 231 -11.44 -7.95 12.09
N GLU A 232 -12.62 -7.70 12.66
CA GLU A 232 -13.03 -8.22 13.97
C GLU A 232 -13.09 -9.76 14.02
N LYS A 233 -13.17 -10.41 12.86
CA LYS A 233 -13.20 -11.87 12.73
C LYS A 233 -11.79 -12.48 12.84
N ILE A 234 -10.75 -11.67 12.75
CA ILE A 234 -9.36 -12.12 12.90
C ILE A 234 -8.97 -12.09 14.37
N LYS A 235 -8.40 -13.19 14.85
CA LYS A 235 -7.74 -13.23 16.16
C LYS A 235 -6.34 -12.65 16.09
N LEU A 236 -6.23 -11.32 16.09
CA LEU A 236 -4.94 -10.61 15.98
C LEU A 236 -3.93 -11.01 17.06
N ASN A 237 -4.40 -11.41 18.25
CA ASN A 237 -3.57 -11.89 19.35
C ASN A 237 -2.88 -13.24 19.08
N GLU A 238 -3.33 -13.99 18.07
CA GLU A 238 -2.70 -15.25 17.65
C GLU A 238 -1.65 -15.03 16.54
N LEU A 239 -1.42 -13.80 16.07
CA LEU A 239 -0.49 -13.46 14.98
C LEU A 239 0.86 -12.95 15.50
N SER A 240 1.92 -13.09 14.71
CA SER A 240 3.28 -12.70 15.10
C SER A 240 3.39 -11.21 15.45
N PHE A 241 2.57 -10.37 14.82
CA PHE A 241 2.51 -8.92 15.01
C PHE A 241 1.49 -8.47 16.07
N ALA A 242 1.00 -9.36 16.95
CA ALA A 242 0.03 -9.03 17.99
C ALA A 242 0.44 -7.84 18.89
N ASN A 243 1.75 -7.67 19.11
CA ASN A 243 2.32 -6.61 19.96
C ASN A 243 2.84 -5.39 19.18
N CYS A 244 2.68 -5.40 17.86
CA CYS A 244 3.08 -4.29 16.99
C CYS A 244 2.08 -3.13 17.07
N SER A 245 2.42 -2.04 16.39
CA SER A 245 1.51 -0.91 16.20
C SER A 245 0.24 -1.37 15.50
N LEU A 246 -0.92 -1.26 16.17
CA LEU A 246 -2.22 -1.66 15.60
C LEU A 246 -2.48 -0.94 14.26
N LYS A 247 -2.11 0.34 14.17
CA LYS A 247 -2.25 1.12 12.94
C LYS A 247 -1.43 0.55 11.79
N ASP A 248 -0.17 0.22 12.04
CA ASP A 248 0.69 -0.39 11.02
C ASP A 248 0.17 -1.78 10.63
N VAL A 249 -0.36 -2.56 11.59
CA VAL A 249 -0.98 -3.87 11.34
C VAL A 249 -2.21 -3.76 10.45
N LEU A 250 -3.12 -2.83 10.75
CA LEU A 250 -4.33 -2.62 9.95
C LEU A 250 -3.98 -2.16 8.53
N CYS A 251 -3.01 -1.24 8.38
CA CYS A 251 -2.54 -0.79 7.07
C CYS A 251 -1.95 -1.96 6.26
N MET A 252 -1.09 -2.75 6.89
CA MET A 252 -0.52 -3.96 6.28
C MET A 252 -1.60 -4.93 5.81
N LEU A 253 -2.56 -5.27 6.68
CA LEU A 253 -3.64 -6.21 6.36
C LEU A 253 -4.56 -5.70 5.25
N PHE A 254 -4.78 -4.39 5.18
CA PHE A 254 -5.49 -3.76 4.07
C PHE A 254 -4.73 -3.96 2.74
N HIS A 255 -3.41 -3.71 2.73
CA HIS A 255 -2.62 -3.85 1.50
C HIS A 255 -2.48 -5.30 1.03
N VAL A 256 -2.27 -6.22 1.97
CA VAL A 256 -2.31 -7.66 1.68
C VAL A 256 -3.71 -8.09 1.20
N GLY A 257 -4.76 -7.49 1.75
CA GLY A 257 -6.14 -7.76 1.35
C GLY A 257 -6.43 -7.35 -0.10
N TYR A 258 -6.12 -6.10 -0.48
CA TYR A 258 -6.42 -5.66 -1.85
C TYR A 258 -5.49 -6.29 -2.90
N SER A 259 -4.30 -6.78 -2.55
CA SER A 259 -3.45 -7.49 -3.50
C SER A 259 -4.10 -8.79 -3.98
N TYR A 260 -4.86 -9.47 -3.11
CA TYR A 260 -5.70 -10.63 -3.50
C TYR A 260 -6.79 -10.24 -4.48
N VAL A 261 -7.47 -9.13 -4.20
CA VAL A 261 -8.53 -8.60 -5.07
C VAL A 261 -7.97 -8.26 -6.44
N THR A 262 -6.79 -7.64 -6.48
CA THR A 262 -6.11 -7.22 -7.72
C THR A 262 -5.80 -8.41 -8.61
N ASP A 263 -5.23 -9.47 -8.05
CA ASP A 263 -4.97 -10.71 -8.80
C ASP A 263 -6.27 -11.31 -9.34
N SER A 264 -7.32 -11.39 -8.52
CA SER A 264 -8.58 -11.96 -8.96
C SER A 264 -9.31 -11.11 -10.01
N LEU A 265 -9.10 -9.79 -10.01
CA LEU A 265 -9.59 -8.91 -11.09
C LEU A 265 -8.84 -9.15 -12.40
N ILE A 266 -7.54 -9.45 -12.34
CA ILE A 266 -6.73 -9.82 -13.50
C ILE A 266 -7.15 -11.20 -14.02
N GLU A 267 -7.30 -12.19 -13.13
CA GLU A 267 -7.77 -13.54 -13.47
C GLU A 267 -9.17 -13.55 -14.10
N GLN A 268 -10.03 -12.58 -13.74
CA GLN A 268 -11.36 -12.38 -14.32
C GLN A 268 -11.38 -11.48 -15.56
N GLU A 269 -10.21 -11.05 -16.06
CA GLU A 269 -10.06 -10.15 -17.22
C GLU A 269 -10.78 -8.80 -17.03
N ILE A 270 -10.99 -8.38 -15.77
CA ILE A 270 -11.54 -7.06 -15.43
C ILE A 270 -10.43 -6.01 -15.48
N LEU A 271 -9.26 -6.35 -14.93
CA LEU A 271 -8.02 -5.59 -15.07
C LEU A 271 -7.10 -6.29 -16.06
N SER A 272 -6.35 -5.51 -16.83
CA SER A 272 -5.23 -6.03 -17.62
C SER A 272 -4.06 -6.39 -16.71
N ASP A 273 -3.24 -7.34 -17.14
CA ASP A 273 -1.96 -7.60 -16.50
C ASP A 273 -1.13 -6.32 -16.38
N PHE A 274 -0.50 -6.16 -15.22
CA PHE A 274 0.37 -5.00 -15.00
C PHE A 274 1.70 -5.20 -15.76
N PRO A 275 2.12 -4.20 -16.58
CA PRO A 275 3.32 -4.34 -17.39
C PRO A 275 4.57 -4.37 -16.52
N LYS A 276 5.44 -5.37 -16.76
CA LYS A 276 6.77 -5.44 -16.12
C LYS A 276 7.71 -4.35 -16.61
N GLU A 277 7.61 -3.96 -17.88
CA GLU A 277 8.35 -2.86 -18.48
C GLU A 277 7.38 -1.83 -19.09
N ILE A 278 7.42 -0.61 -18.58
CA ILE A 278 6.61 0.52 -19.05
C ILE A 278 7.48 1.40 -19.94
N THR A 279 7.02 1.56 -21.18
CA THR A 279 7.66 2.42 -22.20
C THR A 279 6.75 3.57 -22.63
N ASP A 280 5.58 3.70 -22.00
CA ASP A 280 4.55 4.69 -22.31
C ASP A 280 3.97 5.32 -21.03
N SER A 281 2.75 5.87 -21.13
CA SER A 281 2.05 6.57 -20.06
C SER A 281 1.22 5.68 -19.14
N TRP A 282 1.40 4.36 -19.17
CA TRP A 282 0.64 3.44 -18.34
C TRP A 282 0.68 3.84 -16.85
N GLY A 283 -0.51 3.90 -16.24
CA GLY A 283 -0.69 4.21 -14.82
C GLY A 283 -0.20 5.60 -14.39
N MET A 284 -0.05 6.56 -15.33
CA MET A 284 0.36 7.94 -15.04
C MET A 284 -0.81 8.90 -15.23
N TRP A 285 -0.94 9.91 -14.36
CA TRP A 285 -1.89 11.02 -14.56
C TRP A 285 -1.42 12.30 -13.88
N ILE A 286 -1.96 13.44 -14.32
CA ILE A 286 -1.76 14.75 -13.70
C ILE A 286 -3.11 15.28 -13.22
N TRP A 287 -3.13 15.93 -12.05
CA TRP A 287 -4.32 16.59 -11.51
C TRP A 287 -3.92 17.86 -10.75
N ASN A 288 -4.90 18.71 -10.44
CA ASN A 288 -4.65 19.96 -9.71
C ASN A 288 -4.64 19.71 -8.20
N LYS A 289 -3.74 20.38 -7.48
CA LYS A 289 -3.67 20.38 -6.02
C LYS A 289 -4.83 21.18 -5.40
#